data_AF-G2LMZ2-F1
#
_entry.id   AF-G2LMZ2-F1
#
_cell.length_a   1.000
_cell.length_b   1.000
_cell.length_c   1.000
_cell.angle_alpha   90.00
_cell.angle_beta   90.00
_cell.angle_gamma   90.00
#
_symmetry.space_group_name_H-M   'P 1'
#
loop_
_entity.id
_entity.type
_entity.pdbx_description
1 polymer ?
#
loop_
_entity_poly.entity_id
_entity_poly.type
_entity_poly.pdbx_seq_one_letter_code
_entity_poly.pdbx_strand_id
1 'polypeptide(L)'
;MTLLNPYFGEFGGMYVPQILMPALFELEKNFVSAQEDTDFQKKFHDLLKNYAGRPTPLTLCRNLTKGTKTRIYLKREDLLHGGAHKTNQVLGQAMLAIRMKKKEIIAETGAGQHGVAAAIACALLNLKCRIYMGVKDVKRQSTNVFRMQLMGAKVISVKNGSGTLKDACNEALRDWSSTYKTSHYMIGTAAGPHPYPTIVREFQKMIGEETKKQILEQENKLPNSIIACIGGGSNAIGIFSDFIYDKVNLIGVEPAGHGIHTGKHGAPLKHGRTGIYFGMKSHLMQNQEGQIQESWSISAGLDFPSVGPEHAWLNSTHRAQYVSITDQEAINAFQSLCREEGIIPALESSHALAYALKIMKMHPQKKQILIVNLSGRGDKDIFTVHDVLKKGKKNESISDNV
;
A
#
# COMPACT_ATOMS: atom_id res chain seq x y z
N MET A 1 23.51 12.12 13.94
CA MET A 1 23.82 11.60 12.59
C MET A 1 22.99 10.36 12.37
N THR A 2 22.53 10.11 11.14
CA THR A 2 21.77 8.90 10.81
C THR A 2 22.68 7.67 10.80
N LEU A 3 22.12 6.50 11.08
CA LEU A 3 22.83 5.21 11.04
C LEU A 3 22.74 4.54 9.66
N LEU A 4 21.64 4.78 8.96
CA LEU A 4 21.34 4.29 7.63
C LEU A 4 21.33 5.45 6.63
N ASN A 5 21.49 5.14 5.35
CA ASN A 5 21.38 6.14 4.30
C ASN A 5 19.92 6.62 4.18
N PRO A 6 19.64 7.93 4.39
CA PRO A 6 18.28 8.45 4.28
C PRO A 6 17.80 8.65 2.83
N TYR A 7 18.67 8.43 1.83
CA TYR A 7 18.36 8.62 0.42
C TYR A 7 18.51 7.34 -0.41
N PHE A 8 17.67 7.23 -1.44
CA PHE A 8 17.76 6.30 -2.55
C PHE A 8 18.11 7.11 -3.81
N GLY A 9 19.39 7.12 -4.19
CA GLY A 9 19.88 8.11 -5.15
C GLY A 9 19.62 9.53 -4.64
N GLU A 10 18.81 10.31 -5.36
CA GLU A 10 18.42 11.67 -4.95
C GLU A 10 17.13 11.75 -4.11
N PHE A 11 16.36 10.67 -4.00
CA PHE A 11 15.03 10.65 -3.38
C PHE A 11 15.10 10.22 -1.91
N GLY A 12 14.19 10.71 -1.06
CA GLY A 12 14.15 10.39 0.37
C GLY A 12 14.42 11.59 1.26
N GLY A 13 15.28 11.43 2.27
CA GLY A 13 15.65 12.47 3.23
C GLY A 13 14.72 12.56 4.44
N MET A 14 14.90 13.62 5.23
CA MET A 14 14.17 13.90 6.47
C MET A 14 13.63 15.34 6.45
N TYR A 15 12.73 15.64 5.51
CA TYR A 15 12.20 16.98 5.28
C TYR A 15 11.07 17.32 6.27
N VAL A 16 11.39 17.29 7.57
CA VAL A 16 10.45 17.54 8.67
C VAL A 16 10.88 18.75 9.50
N PRO A 17 9.96 19.36 10.27
CA PRO A 17 10.32 20.37 11.27
C PRO A 17 11.35 19.83 12.27
N GLN A 18 12.28 20.68 12.70
CA GLN A 18 13.40 20.31 13.58
C GLN A 18 12.95 19.58 14.87
N ILE A 19 11.76 19.92 15.38
CA ILE A 19 11.17 19.30 16.58
C ILE A 19 10.95 17.78 16.45
N LEU A 20 10.81 17.25 15.23
CA LEU A 20 10.60 15.83 14.96
C LEU A 20 11.90 15.05 14.73
N MET A 21 13.04 15.73 14.52
CA MET A 21 14.32 15.06 14.27
C MET A 21 14.74 14.10 15.39
N PRO A 22 14.62 14.45 16.69
CA PRO A 22 14.95 13.50 17.77
C PRO A 22 14.12 12.22 17.73
N ALA A 23 12.83 12.32 17.38
CA ALA A 23 11.95 11.16 17.31
C ALA A 23 12.32 10.23 16.14
N LEU A 24 12.73 10.78 15.01
CA LEU A 24 13.20 9.99 13.87
C LEU A 24 14.55 9.30 14.15
N PHE A 25 15.48 9.98 14.83
CA PHE A 25 16.75 9.37 15.23
C PHE A 25 16.56 8.27 16.29
N GLU A 26 15.65 8.48 17.26
CA GLU A 26 15.27 7.45 18.23
C GLU A 26 14.69 6.22 17.53
N LEU A 27 13.78 6.43 16.56
CA LEU A 27 13.17 5.37 15.77
C LEU A 27 14.22 4.60 14.96
N GLU A 28 15.10 5.30 14.25
CA GLU A 28 16.16 4.67 13.45
C GLU A 28 17.09 3.83 14.32
N LYS A 29 17.55 4.37 15.45
CA LYS A 29 18.43 3.65 16.38
C LYS A 29 17.79 2.37 16.89
N ASN A 30 16.51 2.44 17.28
CA ASN A 30 15.80 1.27 17.79
C ASN A 30 15.50 0.26 16.69
N PHE A 31 15.23 0.72 15.47
CA PHE A 31 15.06 -0.14 14.32
C PHE A 31 16.35 -0.90 13.98
N VAL A 32 17.48 -0.22 13.82
CA VAL A 32 18.77 -0.87 13.52
C VAL A 32 19.11 -1.90 14.58
N SER A 33 18.97 -1.53 15.85
CA SER A 33 19.20 -2.47 16.97
C SER A 33 18.24 -3.66 16.95
N ALA A 34 16.97 -3.48 16.54
CA ALA A 34 15.99 -4.56 16.45
C ALA A 34 16.26 -5.52 15.29
N GLN A 35 16.93 -5.06 14.22
CA GLN A 35 17.32 -5.94 13.10
C GLN A 35 18.41 -6.94 13.50
N GLU A 36 19.28 -6.58 14.43
CA GLU A 36 20.36 -7.43 14.97
C GLU A 36 19.92 -8.27 16.18
N ASP A 37 18.78 -7.95 16.77
CA ASP A 37 18.23 -8.59 17.97
C ASP A 37 17.45 -9.86 17.61
N THR A 38 18.05 -11.03 17.88
CA THR A 38 17.48 -12.34 17.56
C THR A 38 16.15 -12.60 18.28
N ASP A 39 15.95 -12.06 19.48
CA ASP A 39 14.69 -12.20 20.22
C ASP A 39 13.59 -11.34 19.60
N PHE A 40 13.94 -10.13 19.14
CA PHE A 40 13.01 -9.30 18.37
C PHE A 40 12.57 -10.02 17.09
N GLN A 41 13.54 -10.52 16.32
CA GLN A 41 13.25 -11.25 15.08
C GLN A 41 12.40 -12.48 15.35
N LYS A 42 12.73 -13.30 16.37
CA LYS A 42 11.94 -14.49 16.73
C LYS A 42 10.50 -14.14 17.08
N LYS A 43 10.28 -13.11 17.91
CA LYS A 43 8.93 -12.64 18.28
C LYS A 43 8.17 -12.10 17.07
N PHE A 44 8.83 -11.37 16.19
CA PHE A 44 8.19 -10.84 14.98
C PHE A 44 7.75 -11.97 14.04
N HIS A 45 8.63 -12.94 13.79
CA HIS A 45 8.30 -14.12 12.98
C HIS A 45 7.19 -14.97 13.61
N ASP A 46 7.19 -15.12 14.94
CA ASP A 46 6.11 -15.80 15.67
C ASP A 46 4.76 -15.11 15.44
N LEU A 47 4.70 -13.78 15.60
CA LEU A 47 3.47 -13.01 15.32
C LEU A 47 3.05 -13.12 13.85
N LEU A 48 3.98 -13.02 12.90
CA LEU A 48 3.65 -13.17 11.48
C LEU A 48 3.06 -14.55 11.18
N LYS A 49 3.65 -15.61 11.75
CA LYS A 49 3.20 -16.99 11.50
C LYS A 49 1.91 -17.31 12.24
N ASN A 50 1.92 -17.19 13.56
CA ASN A 50 0.89 -17.74 14.44
C ASN A 50 -0.27 -16.78 14.69
N TYR A 51 -0.08 -15.47 14.48
CA TYR A 51 -1.15 -14.48 14.60
C TYR A 51 -1.63 -13.95 13.23
N ALA A 52 -0.69 -13.59 12.34
CA ALA A 52 -1.06 -13.02 11.03
C ALA A 52 -1.38 -14.08 9.97
N GLY A 53 -0.87 -15.31 10.11
CA GLY A 53 -1.14 -16.43 9.20
C GLY A 53 -0.14 -16.59 8.06
N ARG A 54 1.11 -16.14 8.21
CA ARG A 54 2.17 -16.32 7.20
C ARG A 54 2.74 -17.76 7.21
N PRO A 55 3.26 -18.28 6.08
CA PRO A 55 3.32 -17.64 4.76
C PRO A 55 1.96 -17.59 4.06
N THR A 56 1.70 -16.54 3.30
CA THR A 56 0.47 -16.46 2.50
C THR A 56 0.60 -17.31 1.22
N PRO A 57 -0.46 -17.96 0.72
CA PRO A 57 -0.39 -18.78 -0.49
C PRO A 57 0.02 -18.02 -1.77
N LEU A 58 0.53 -18.77 -2.76
CA LEU A 58 0.71 -18.33 -4.15
C LEU A 58 -0.25 -19.15 -5.05
N THR A 59 -1.32 -18.52 -5.52
CA THR A 59 -2.42 -19.19 -6.24
C THR A 59 -2.30 -19.02 -7.75
N LEU A 60 -2.25 -20.11 -8.52
CA LEU A 60 -2.36 -20.07 -9.98
C LEU A 60 -3.81 -19.86 -10.42
N CYS A 61 -4.09 -18.79 -11.16
CA CYS A 61 -5.40 -18.57 -11.79
C CYS A 61 -5.59 -19.48 -13.00
N ARG A 62 -6.62 -20.33 -12.97
CA ARG A 62 -6.86 -21.33 -14.02
C ARG A 62 -7.86 -20.85 -15.07
N ASN A 63 -8.86 -20.09 -14.65
CA ASN A 63 -9.97 -19.67 -15.50
C ASN A 63 -9.64 -18.33 -16.18
N LEU A 64 -9.04 -17.38 -15.45
CA LEU A 64 -8.65 -16.06 -15.99
C LEU A 64 -7.70 -16.14 -17.18
N THR A 65 -6.91 -17.20 -17.27
CA THR A 65 -5.86 -17.36 -18.28
C THR A 65 -6.26 -18.29 -19.43
N LYS A 66 -7.49 -18.83 -19.40
CA LYS A 66 -7.98 -19.79 -20.38
C LYS A 66 -7.89 -19.23 -21.81
N GLY A 67 -7.38 -20.04 -22.73
CA GLY A 67 -7.17 -19.65 -24.13
C GLY A 67 -5.88 -18.87 -24.38
N THR A 68 -5.00 -18.71 -23.38
CA THR A 68 -3.71 -18.05 -23.51
C THR A 68 -2.56 -18.95 -23.03
N LYS A 69 -1.32 -18.60 -23.38
CA LYS A 69 -0.09 -19.23 -22.85
C LYS A 69 0.49 -18.50 -21.63
N THR A 70 -0.25 -17.52 -21.09
CA THR A 70 0.15 -16.78 -19.89
C THR A 70 -0.29 -17.54 -18.65
N ARG A 71 0.57 -17.59 -17.62
CA ARG A 71 0.24 -18.10 -16.29
C ARG A 71 0.25 -16.92 -15.32
N ILE A 72 -0.87 -16.67 -14.66
CA ILE A 72 -0.99 -15.60 -13.67
C ILE A 72 -1.09 -16.24 -12.29
N TYR A 73 -0.14 -15.89 -11.42
CA TYR A 73 -0.15 -16.25 -10.01
C TYR A 73 -0.55 -15.05 -9.16
N LEU A 74 -1.33 -15.29 -8.11
CA LEU A 74 -1.72 -14.30 -7.12
C LEU A 74 -0.98 -14.57 -5.81
N LYS A 75 -0.18 -13.62 -5.34
CA LYS A 75 0.37 -13.64 -3.98
C LYS A 75 -0.72 -13.17 -3.01
N ARG A 76 -1.20 -14.07 -2.14
CA ARG A 76 -2.47 -13.96 -1.42
C ARG A 76 -2.41 -13.16 -0.11
N GLU A 77 -1.95 -11.91 -0.18
CA GLU A 77 -1.96 -11.01 0.99
C GLU A 77 -3.37 -10.62 1.46
N ASP A 78 -4.40 -10.90 0.65
CA ASP A 78 -5.81 -10.82 1.01
C ASP A 78 -6.22 -11.81 2.12
N LEU A 79 -5.47 -12.90 2.29
CA LEU A 79 -5.72 -13.93 3.31
C LEU A 79 -5.00 -13.65 4.63
N LEU A 80 -4.12 -12.65 4.69
CA LEU A 80 -3.44 -12.26 5.91
C LEU A 80 -4.46 -11.72 6.92
N HIS A 81 -4.27 -11.97 8.22
CA HIS A 81 -5.14 -11.41 9.26
C HIS A 81 -5.27 -9.89 9.10
N GLY A 82 -6.48 -9.37 9.31
CA GLY A 82 -6.89 -8.00 8.97
C GLY A 82 -7.43 -7.85 7.54
N GLY A 83 -6.92 -8.65 6.60
CA GLY A 83 -7.37 -8.71 5.20
C GLY A 83 -6.48 -7.99 4.19
N ALA A 84 -5.27 -7.59 4.57
CA ALA A 84 -4.33 -6.91 3.67
C ALA A 84 -2.88 -7.01 4.17
N HIS A 85 -1.93 -6.80 3.26
CA HIS A 85 -0.49 -6.74 3.55
C HIS A 85 -0.09 -5.75 4.67
N LYS A 86 -0.96 -4.78 5.03
CA LYS A 86 -0.67 -3.76 6.04
C LYS A 86 -0.35 -4.35 7.42
N THR A 87 -0.90 -5.52 7.76
CA THR A 87 -0.65 -6.17 9.05
C THR A 87 0.84 -6.52 9.25
N ASN A 88 1.58 -6.86 8.20
CA ASN A 88 3.01 -7.19 8.29
C ASN A 88 3.80 -6.06 8.98
N GLN A 89 3.71 -4.86 8.41
CA GLN A 89 4.50 -3.71 8.85
C GLN A 89 4.00 -3.08 10.14
N VAL A 90 2.69 -3.19 10.41
CA VAL A 90 2.09 -2.71 11.65
C VAL A 90 2.54 -3.53 12.85
N LEU A 91 2.60 -4.87 12.73
CA LEU A 91 3.12 -5.71 13.82
C LEU A 91 4.57 -5.34 14.17
N GLY A 92 5.43 -5.19 13.16
CA GLY A 92 6.82 -4.77 13.36
C GLY A 92 6.94 -3.38 14.00
N GLN A 93 6.17 -2.39 13.52
CA GLN A 93 6.18 -1.04 14.10
C GLN A 93 5.62 -0.99 15.53
N ALA A 94 4.59 -1.77 15.85
CA ALA A 94 4.04 -1.84 17.20
C ALA A 94 5.07 -2.45 18.19
N MET A 95 5.81 -3.47 17.75
CA MET A 95 6.93 -4.01 18.53
C MET A 95 8.05 -2.98 18.72
N LEU A 96 8.38 -2.19 17.69
CA LEU A 96 9.35 -1.09 17.83
C LEU A 96 8.85 -0.03 18.82
N ALA A 97 7.56 0.30 18.82
CA ALA A 97 6.97 1.24 19.78
C ALA A 97 7.15 0.74 21.22
N ILE A 98 6.92 -0.54 21.48
CA ILE A 98 7.14 -1.17 22.80
C ILE A 98 8.63 -1.10 23.17
N ARG A 99 9.54 -1.43 22.23
CA ARG A 99 10.99 -1.34 22.45
C ARG A 99 11.42 0.08 22.85
N MET A 100 10.85 1.08 22.19
CA MET A 100 11.04 2.50 22.50
C MET A 100 10.27 2.98 23.74
N LYS A 101 9.61 2.08 24.47
CA LYS A 101 8.81 2.37 25.68
C LYS A 101 7.65 3.35 25.41
N LYS A 102 7.19 3.44 24.18
CA LYS A 102 6.00 4.22 23.81
C LYS A 102 4.76 3.44 24.24
N LYS A 103 3.77 4.15 24.78
CA LYS A 103 2.51 3.55 25.28
C LYS A 103 1.34 3.77 24.32
N GLU A 104 1.54 4.63 23.34
CA GLU A 104 0.49 5.10 22.46
C GLU A 104 0.93 5.05 20.99
N ILE A 105 -0.02 4.75 20.11
CA ILE A 105 0.15 4.75 18.66
C ILE A 105 -0.75 5.81 18.05
N ILE A 106 -0.16 6.61 17.18
CA ILE A 106 -0.85 7.50 16.25
C ILE A 106 -0.81 6.83 14.87
N ALA A 107 -1.92 6.82 14.16
CA ALA A 107 -1.95 6.42 12.76
C ALA A 107 -2.95 7.29 11.99
N GLU A 108 -2.79 7.37 10.69
CA GLU A 108 -3.68 8.01 9.75
C GLU A 108 -4.33 6.97 8.82
N THR A 109 -5.54 7.20 8.33
CA THR A 109 -6.13 6.28 7.35
C THR A 109 -7.12 6.95 6.41
N GLY A 110 -7.14 6.49 5.16
CA GLY A 110 -8.15 6.84 4.14
C GLY A 110 -9.16 5.69 4.02
N ALA A 111 -8.82 4.65 3.24
CA ALA A 111 -9.66 3.46 3.09
C ALA A 111 -9.99 2.70 4.40
N GLY A 112 -9.30 2.99 5.50
CA GLY A 112 -9.50 2.36 6.80
C GLY A 112 -8.66 1.10 7.05
N GLN A 113 -8.06 0.48 6.01
CA GLN A 113 -7.29 -0.76 6.18
C GLN A 113 -6.05 -0.59 7.08
N HIS A 114 -5.30 0.50 6.91
CA HIS A 114 -4.16 0.78 7.79
C HIS A 114 -4.60 1.08 9.22
N GLY A 115 -5.69 1.84 9.40
CA GLY A 115 -6.24 2.11 10.73
C GLY A 115 -6.73 0.84 11.43
N VAL A 116 -7.41 -0.05 10.70
CA VAL A 116 -7.81 -1.37 11.20
C VAL A 116 -6.57 -2.18 11.60
N ALA A 117 -5.53 -2.24 10.77
CA ALA A 117 -4.29 -2.95 11.12
C ALA A 117 -3.63 -2.34 12.38
N ALA A 118 -3.54 -1.02 12.49
CA ALA A 118 -3.05 -0.32 13.67
C ALA A 118 -3.85 -0.69 14.93
N ALA A 119 -5.17 -0.67 14.85
CA ALA A 119 -6.05 -1.07 15.95
C ALA A 119 -5.85 -2.55 16.35
N ILE A 120 -5.71 -3.46 15.37
CA ILE A 120 -5.42 -4.90 15.62
C ILE A 120 -4.13 -5.06 16.43
N ALA A 121 -3.02 -4.45 15.97
CA ALA A 121 -1.74 -4.61 16.65
C ALA A 121 -1.72 -3.94 18.02
N CYS A 122 -2.38 -2.79 18.15
CA CYS A 122 -2.48 -2.09 19.43
C CYS A 122 -3.29 -2.87 20.46
N ALA A 123 -4.43 -3.46 20.06
CA ALA A 123 -5.23 -4.31 20.93
C ALA A 123 -4.44 -5.55 21.37
N LEU A 124 -3.73 -6.21 20.45
CA LEU A 124 -2.90 -7.38 20.74
C LEU A 124 -1.76 -7.05 21.72
N LEU A 125 -1.08 -5.93 21.51
CA LEU A 125 0.15 -5.57 22.22
C LEU A 125 -0.08 -4.56 23.36
N ASN A 126 -1.34 -4.36 23.75
CA ASN A 126 -1.76 -3.49 24.84
C ASN A 126 -1.22 -2.04 24.73
N LEU A 127 -1.38 -1.44 23.54
CA LEU A 127 -1.05 -0.05 23.25
C LEU A 127 -2.32 0.77 23.07
N LYS A 128 -2.32 2.03 23.53
CA LYS A 128 -3.44 2.94 23.24
C LYS A 128 -3.37 3.39 21.78
N CYS A 129 -4.45 3.22 21.02
CA CYS A 129 -4.47 3.58 19.60
C CYS A 129 -5.38 4.79 19.35
N ARG A 130 -4.89 5.78 18.62
CA ARG A 130 -5.69 6.86 18.06
C ARG A 130 -5.43 7.04 16.58
N ILE A 131 -6.51 7.13 15.82
CA ILE A 131 -6.49 7.03 14.36
C ILE A 131 -7.16 8.27 13.78
N TYR A 132 -6.41 9.02 12.99
CA TYR A 132 -6.89 10.19 12.26
C TYR A 132 -7.49 9.75 10.92
N MET A 133 -8.70 10.19 10.63
CA MET A 133 -9.41 9.83 9.40
C MET A 133 -10.24 11.01 8.89
N GLY A 134 -10.13 11.34 7.60
CA GLY A 134 -10.87 12.43 6.99
C GLY A 134 -12.39 12.22 7.11
N VAL A 135 -13.16 13.29 7.35
CA VAL A 135 -14.62 13.20 7.55
C VAL A 135 -15.35 12.55 6.36
N LYS A 136 -14.88 12.75 5.13
CA LYS A 136 -15.45 12.10 3.94
C LYS A 136 -15.19 10.60 3.97
N ASP A 137 -13.98 10.19 4.38
CA ASP A 137 -13.59 8.79 4.47
C ASP A 137 -14.31 8.07 5.62
N VAL A 138 -14.48 8.73 6.78
CA VAL A 138 -15.29 8.21 7.90
C VAL A 138 -16.69 7.83 7.43
N LYS A 139 -17.33 8.68 6.61
CA LYS A 139 -18.68 8.42 6.09
C LYS A 139 -18.69 7.27 5.08
N ARG A 140 -17.72 7.24 4.16
CA ARG A 140 -17.66 6.24 3.07
C ARG A 140 -17.19 4.86 3.53
N GLN A 141 -16.42 4.79 4.62
CA GLN A 141 -15.78 3.58 5.14
C GLN A 141 -16.25 3.24 6.56
N SER A 142 -17.54 3.45 6.84
CA SER A 142 -18.13 3.28 8.17
C SER A 142 -17.88 1.90 8.78
N THR A 143 -17.85 0.84 7.97
CA THR A 143 -17.52 -0.53 8.42
C THR A 143 -16.11 -0.61 9.03
N ASN A 144 -15.11 0.04 8.43
CA ASN A 144 -13.75 0.05 8.98
C ASN A 144 -13.67 0.94 10.23
N VAL A 145 -14.41 2.06 10.28
CA VAL A 145 -14.52 2.90 11.49
C VAL A 145 -15.04 2.07 12.67
N PHE A 146 -16.11 1.33 12.45
CA PHE A 146 -16.70 0.46 13.47
C PHE A 146 -15.74 -0.64 13.92
N ARG A 147 -15.03 -1.30 12.99
CA ARG A 147 -13.99 -2.29 13.33
C ARG A 147 -12.89 -1.71 14.21
N MET A 148 -12.40 -0.50 13.88
CA MET A 148 -11.38 0.17 14.69
C MET A 148 -11.87 0.43 16.12
N GLN A 149 -13.10 0.91 16.28
CA GLN A 149 -13.71 1.19 17.58
C GLN A 149 -13.95 -0.09 18.41
N LEU A 150 -14.40 -1.18 17.78
CA LEU A 150 -14.56 -2.48 18.45
C LEU A 150 -13.24 -3.01 19.04
N MET A 151 -12.11 -2.67 18.42
CA MET A 151 -10.77 -3.02 18.91
C MET A 151 -10.20 -2.00 19.91
N GLY A 152 -11.02 -1.05 20.38
CA GLY A 152 -10.63 -0.07 21.39
C GLY A 152 -9.85 1.14 20.85
N ALA A 153 -9.72 1.30 19.53
CA ALA A 153 -9.04 2.47 18.97
C ALA A 153 -9.96 3.71 18.95
N LYS A 154 -9.40 4.87 19.30
CA LYS A 154 -10.09 6.16 19.19
C LYS A 154 -9.98 6.67 17.75
N VAL A 155 -11.10 6.72 17.03
CA VAL A 155 -11.16 7.32 15.68
C VAL A 155 -11.44 8.81 15.79
N ILE A 156 -10.55 9.64 15.25
CA ILE A 156 -10.59 11.10 15.27
C ILE A 156 -10.91 11.60 13.86
N SER A 157 -12.11 12.16 13.69
CA SER A 157 -12.56 12.68 12.40
C SER A 157 -11.95 14.04 12.10
N VAL A 158 -11.25 14.16 10.97
CA VAL A 158 -10.61 15.40 10.51
C VAL A 158 -11.54 16.13 9.53
N LYS A 159 -11.96 17.34 9.91
CA LYS A 159 -12.85 18.20 9.10
C LYS A 159 -12.11 19.29 8.33
N ASN A 160 -10.85 19.54 8.66
CA ASN A 160 -10.01 20.55 8.02
C ASN A 160 -9.74 20.17 6.56
N GLY A 161 -9.53 21.19 5.70
CA GLY A 161 -9.13 21.00 4.32
C GLY A 161 -10.17 20.25 3.48
N SER A 162 -9.72 19.27 2.69
CA SER A 162 -10.60 18.50 1.80
C SER A 162 -11.35 17.38 2.54
N GLY A 163 -10.97 17.08 3.80
CA GLY A 163 -11.56 16.07 4.65
C GLY A 163 -11.19 14.65 4.21
N THR A 164 -9.96 14.45 3.74
CA THR A 164 -9.43 13.19 3.17
C THR A 164 -8.13 12.72 3.85
N LEU A 165 -7.47 11.68 3.31
CA LEU A 165 -6.19 11.15 3.80
C LEU A 165 -5.11 12.22 3.99
N LYS A 166 -4.99 13.20 3.08
CA LYS A 166 -4.02 14.31 3.20
C LYS A 166 -4.19 15.06 4.52
N ASP A 167 -5.42 15.38 4.88
CA ASP A 167 -5.71 16.13 6.11
C ASP A 167 -5.49 15.27 7.36
N ALA A 168 -5.82 13.97 7.27
CA ALA A 168 -5.52 13.01 8.33
C ALA A 168 -4.01 12.87 8.60
N CYS A 169 -3.19 12.81 7.54
CA CYS A 169 -1.72 12.83 7.65
C CYS A 169 -1.22 14.08 8.39
N ASN A 170 -1.75 15.25 8.04
CA ASN A 170 -1.34 16.53 8.65
C ASN A 170 -1.68 16.59 10.14
N GLU A 171 -2.88 16.17 10.52
CA GLU A 171 -3.28 16.15 11.94
C GLU A 171 -2.51 15.10 12.74
N ALA A 172 -2.22 13.92 12.16
CA ALA A 172 -1.39 12.89 12.80
C ALA A 172 0.05 13.37 13.04
N LEU A 173 0.65 14.06 12.06
CA LEU A 173 1.98 14.67 12.23
C LEU A 173 1.98 15.79 13.27
N ARG A 174 0.92 16.61 13.31
CA ARG A 174 0.75 17.68 14.31
C ARG A 174 0.68 17.09 15.72
N ASP A 175 -0.15 16.06 15.92
CA ASP A 175 -0.21 15.32 17.19
C ASP A 175 1.18 14.79 17.56
N TRP A 176 1.82 14.06 16.64
CA TRP A 176 3.12 13.45 16.90
C TRP A 176 4.18 14.47 17.32
N SER A 177 4.20 15.67 16.71
CA SER A 177 5.14 16.73 17.10
C SER A 177 4.97 17.20 18.55
N SER A 178 3.77 17.04 19.12
CA SER A 178 3.48 17.37 20.52
C SER A 178 3.62 16.18 21.48
N THR A 179 3.56 14.93 20.99
CA THR A 179 3.44 13.72 21.83
C THR A 179 4.52 12.67 21.63
N TYR A 180 5.49 12.85 20.72
CA TYR A 180 6.50 11.86 20.31
C TYR A 180 7.30 11.21 21.46
N LYS A 181 7.40 11.87 22.63
CA LYS A 181 8.03 11.28 23.82
C LYS A 181 7.27 10.04 24.32
N THR A 182 5.95 10.03 24.16
CA THR A 182 5.03 9.00 24.67
C THR A 182 4.36 8.16 23.59
N SER A 183 4.27 8.69 22.36
CA SER A 183 3.61 8.04 21.23
C SER A 183 4.56 7.73 20.08
N HIS A 184 4.30 6.62 19.38
CA HIS A 184 4.90 6.30 18.08
C HIS A 184 3.93 6.64 16.94
N TYR A 185 4.42 7.28 15.88
CA TYR A 185 3.63 7.52 14.68
C TYR A 185 3.80 6.35 13.71
N MET A 186 2.74 5.58 13.50
CA MET A 186 2.76 4.37 12.69
C MET A 186 2.39 4.73 11.24
N ILE A 187 3.34 5.24 10.47
CA ILE A 187 3.12 5.55 9.04
C ILE A 187 2.70 4.28 8.28
N GLY A 188 1.66 4.43 7.45
CA GLY A 188 1.01 3.29 6.80
C GLY A 188 1.62 2.80 5.49
N THR A 189 2.70 3.40 5.00
CA THR A 189 3.26 3.08 3.67
C THR A 189 4.76 3.36 3.59
N ALA A 190 5.43 2.83 2.55
CA ALA A 190 6.86 3.01 2.29
C ALA A 190 7.19 4.40 1.73
N ALA A 191 6.70 5.44 2.40
CA ALA A 191 6.90 6.84 2.10
C ALA A 191 7.17 7.60 3.41
N GLY A 192 7.24 8.92 3.34
CA GLY A 192 7.53 9.72 4.51
C GLY A 192 9.02 9.94 4.74
N PRO A 193 9.40 10.64 5.82
CA PRO A 193 10.80 10.88 6.13
C PRO A 193 11.51 9.57 6.48
N HIS A 194 12.80 9.50 6.21
CA HIS A 194 13.67 8.49 6.83
C HIS A 194 13.47 8.47 8.36
N PRO A 195 13.34 7.29 9.01
CA PRO A 195 13.60 5.94 8.50
C PRO A 195 12.39 5.17 7.96
N TYR A 196 11.20 5.78 7.84
CA TYR A 196 9.97 5.05 7.52
C TYR A 196 10.00 4.26 6.21
N PRO A 197 10.49 4.79 5.05
CA PRO A 197 10.55 4.02 3.82
C PRO A 197 11.31 2.70 3.98
N THR A 198 12.47 2.74 4.64
CA THR A 198 13.32 1.58 4.90
C THR A 198 12.66 0.61 5.89
N ILE A 199 12.12 1.11 7.01
CA ILE A 199 11.43 0.27 8.01
C ILE A 199 10.26 -0.49 7.39
N VAL A 200 9.43 0.23 6.62
CA VAL A 200 8.24 -0.36 6.02
C VAL A 200 8.62 -1.39 4.97
N ARG A 201 9.67 -1.17 4.17
CA ARG A 201 10.19 -2.19 3.25
C ARG A 201 10.66 -3.42 4.01
N GLU A 202 11.49 -3.27 5.03
CA GLU A 202 12.03 -4.41 5.78
C GLU A 202 10.93 -5.24 6.46
N PHE A 203 9.85 -4.61 6.90
CA PHE A 203 8.68 -5.33 7.44
C PHE A 203 7.64 -5.74 6.37
N GLN A 204 7.94 -5.60 5.09
CA GLN A 204 7.11 -6.10 3.97
C GLN A 204 7.87 -7.06 3.05
N LYS A 205 9.21 -7.14 3.14
CA LYS A 205 10.06 -7.92 2.23
C LYS A 205 9.76 -9.41 2.21
N MET A 206 9.18 -9.95 3.30
CA MET A 206 8.78 -11.35 3.37
C MET A 206 7.75 -11.73 2.30
N ILE A 207 7.00 -10.75 1.76
CA ILE A 207 6.11 -11.00 0.62
C ILE A 207 6.94 -11.47 -0.58
N GLY A 208 8.05 -10.78 -0.88
CA GLY A 208 8.96 -11.14 -1.97
C GLY A 208 9.68 -12.45 -1.71
N GLU A 209 10.23 -12.63 -0.51
CA GLU A 209 10.97 -13.84 -0.11
C GLU A 209 10.09 -15.10 -0.22
N GLU A 210 8.86 -15.04 0.31
CA GLU A 210 7.91 -16.14 0.18
C GLU A 210 7.51 -16.37 -1.29
N THR A 211 7.27 -15.30 -2.05
CA THR A 211 6.91 -15.39 -3.46
C THR A 211 8.01 -16.08 -4.27
N LYS A 212 9.28 -15.72 -4.05
CA LYS A 212 10.42 -16.31 -4.75
C LYS A 212 10.54 -17.79 -4.41
N LYS A 213 10.44 -18.15 -3.13
CA LYS A 213 10.45 -19.56 -2.72
C LYS A 213 9.31 -20.35 -3.39
N GLN A 214 8.08 -19.84 -3.29
CA GLN A 214 6.89 -20.51 -3.79
C GLN A 214 6.90 -20.67 -5.32
N ILE A 215 7.34 -19.66 -6.08
CA ILE A 215 7.37 -19.76 -7.55
C ILE A 215 8.46 -20.73 -8.02
N LEU A 216 9.61 -20.78 -7.35
CA LEU A 216 10.65 -21.77 -7.64
C LEU A 216 10.15 -23.18 -7.36
N GLU A 217 9.42 -23.40 -6.27
CA GLU A 217 8.79 -24.70 -5.97
C GLU A 217 7.73 -25.10 -7.02
N GLN A 218 6.94 -24.15 -7.52
CA GLN A 218 5.83 -24.43 -8.44
C GLN A 218 6.24 -24.52 -9.93
N GLU A 219 7.28 -23.81 -10.34
CA GLU A 219 7.66 -23.63 -11.76
C GLU A 219 9.11 -23.98 -12.07
N ASN A 220 9.92 -24.23 -11.04
CA ASN A 220 11.36 -24.45 -11.14
C ASN A 220 12.11 -23.32 -11.90
N LYS A 221 11.57 -22.10 -11.86
CA LYS A 221 12.17 -20.89 -12.46
C LYS A 221 11.52 -19.62 -11.91
N LEU A 222 12.22 -18.50 -12.08
CA LEU A 222 11.72 -17.17 -11.74
C LEU A 222 10.61 -16.71 -12.71
N PRO A 223 9.69 -15.82 -12.26
CA PRO A 223 8.64 -15.28 -13.10
C PRO A 223 9.21 -14.31 -14.15
N ASN A 224 8.46 -14.08 -15.22
CA ASN A 224 8.82 -13.04 -16.18
C ASN A 224 8.55 -11.64 -15.61
N SER A 225 7.50 -11.48 -14.82
CA SER A 225 7.14 -10.18 -14.24
C SER A 225 6.46 -10.30 -12.89
N ILE A 226 6.72 -9.34 -12.02
CA ILE A 226 6.00 -9.11 -10.76
C ILE A 226 5.28 -7.78 -10.87
N ILE A 227 3.99 -7.80 -10.55
CA ILE A 227 3.07 -6.70 -10.79
C ILE A 227 2.37 -6.35 -9.47
N ALA A 228 2.43 -5.09 -9.07
CA ALA A 228 1.84 -4.63 -7.81
C ALA A 228 1.28 -3.21 -7.95
N CYS A 229 0.19 -2.92 -7.22
CA CYS A 229 -0.42 -1.59 -7.23
C CYS A 229 0.41 -0.59 -6.41
N ILE A 230 0.44 0.67 -6.82
CA ILE A 230 1.22 1.74 -6.22
C ILE A 230 0.28 2.86 -5.77
N GLY A 231 0.06 2.92 -4.46
CA GLY A 231 -0.31 4.17 -3.78
C GLY A 231 0.97 4.79 -3.24
N GLY A 232 1.20 4.72 -1.93
CA GLY A 232 2.50 5.06 -1.36
C GLY A 232 3.62 4.03 -1.57
N GLY A 233 3.30 2.78 -1.93
CA GLY A 233 4.29 1.78 -2.40
C GLY A 233 4.57 0.56 -1.50
N SER A 234 4.04 0.46 -0.28
CA SER A 234 4.46 -0.60 0.67
C SER A 234 4.31 -2.05 0.17
N ASN A 235 3.18 -2.39 -0.46
CA ASN A 235 2.97 -3.76 -0.98
C ASN A 235 3.91 -4.08 -2.15
N ALA A 236 4.16 -3.09 -2.99
CA ALA A 236 4.98 -3.26 -4.18
C ALA A 236 6.44 -3.39 -3.81
N ILE A 237 6.98 -2.50 -2.97
CA ILE A 237 8.37 -2.63 -2.53
C ILE A 237 8.58 -3.93 -1.74
N GLY A 238 7.58 -4.36 -0.95
CA GLY A 238 7.62 -5.64 -0.25
C GLY A 238 7.80 -6.84 -1.17
N ILE A 239 6.99 -6.95 -2.23
CA ILE A 239 7.12 -8.05 -3.19
C ILE A 239 8.31 -7.87 -4.14
N PHE A 240 8.74 -6.63 -4.42
CA PHE A 240 9.88 -6.36 -5.29
C PHE A 240 11.23 -6.62 -4.64
N SER A 241 11.35 -6.41 -3.31
CA SER A 241 12.62 -6.36 -2.58
C SER A 241 13.55 -7.52 -2.90
N ASP A 242 13.02 -8.75 -2.86
CA ASP A 242 13.84 -9.94 -3.11
C ASP A 242 14.21 -10.11 -4.58
N PHE A 243 13.51 -9.48 -5.52
CA PHE A 243 13.74 -9.62 -6.97
C PHE A 243 14.57 -8.49 -7.58
N ILE A 244 15.00 -7.48 -6.81
CA ILE A 244 15.71 -6.28 -7.32
C ILE A 244 16.99 -6.64 -8.09
N TYR A 245 17.67 -7.76 -7.81
CA TYR A 245 18.87 -8.16 -8.53
C TYR A 245 18.64 -9.23 -9.59
N ASP A 246 17.42 -9.76 -9.69
CA ASP A 246 17.05 -10.78 -10.66
C ASP A 246 16.63 -10.19 -12.01
N LYS A 247 16.77 -10.97 -13.09
CA LYS A 247 16.25 -10.64 -14.44
C LYS A 247 14.72 -10.79 -14.52
N VAL A 248 14.01 -10.17 -13.59
CA VAL A 248 12.54 -10.14 -13.47
C VAL A 248 12.04 -8.72 -13.68
N ASN A 249 11.04 -8.54 -14.53
CA ASN A 249 10.43 -7.22 -14.73
C ASN A 249 9.62 -6.85 -13.49
N LEU A 250 9.93 -5.71 -12.87
CA LEU A 250 9.18 -5.18 -11.73
C LEU A 250 8.25 -4.09 -12.23
N ILE A 251 6.95 -4.27 -12.05
CA ILE A 251 5.93 -3.42 -12.65
C ILE A 251 5.02 -2.86 -11.55
N GLY A 252 5.15 -1.56 -11.29
CA GLY A 252 4.24 -0.81 -10.43
C GLY A 252 3.06 -0.25 -11.23
N VAL A 253 1.85 -0.35 -10.67
CA VAL A 253 0.62 0.14 -11.31
C VAL A 253 -0.02 1.26 -10.49
N GLU A 254 0.06 2.48 -10.98
CA GLU A 254 -0.58 3.67 -10.39
C GLU A 254 -2.03 3.83 -10.88
N PRO A 255 -2.93 4.48 -10.11
CA PRO A 255 -4.28 4.75 -10.55
C PRO A 255 -4.31 5.88 -11.58
N ALA A 256 -4.84 5.59 -12.77
CA ALA A 256 -5.14 6.61 -13.78
C ALA A 256 -6.48 7.33 -13.51
N GLY A 257 -7.25 6.90 -12.51
CA GLY A 257 -8.54 7.51 -12.16
C GLY A 257 -9.51 7.52 -13.35
N HIS A 258 -10.01 8.71 -13.70
CA HIS A 258 -10.86 8.91 -14.89
C HIS A 258 -10.08 8.98 -16.22
N GLY A 259 -8.75 8.82 -16.17
CA GLY A 259 -7.83 8.93 -17.29
C GLY A 259 -6.80 10.03 -17.03
N ILE A 260 -5.53 9.78 -17.38
CA ILE A 260 -4.42 10.71 -17.13
C ILE A 260 -4.69 12.11 -17.70
N HIS A 261 -5.23 12.18 -18.92
CA HIS A 261 -5.54 13.44 -19.61
C HIS A 261 -6.56 14.33 -18.89
N THR A 262 -7.34 13.78 -17.94
CA THR A 262 -8.35 14.54 -17.18
C THR A 262 -7.76 15.29 -15.98
N GLY A 263 -6.52 14.98 -15.60
CA GLY A 263 -5.91 15.43 -14.34
C GLY A 263 -6.48 14.75 -13.09
N LYS A 264 -7.56 13.97 -13.19
CA LYS A 264 -8.17 13.22 -12.09
C LYS A 264 -7.59 11.81 -12.00
N HIS A 265 -6.37 11.73 -11.47
CA HIS A 265 -5.60 10.50 -11.30
C HIS A 265 -4.72 10.54 -10.05
N GLY A 266 -4.01 9.46 -9.74
CA GLY A 266 -3.01 9.38 -8.66
C GLY A 266 -1.71 8.76 -9.16
N ALA A 267 -1.21 9.21 -10.31
CA ALA A 267 -0.01 8.66 -10.98
C ALA A 267 1.19 9.64 -10.98
N PRO A 268 1.75 10.00 -9.81
CA PRO A 268 2.83 10.96 -9.71
C PRO A 268 4.16 10.51 -10.34
N LEU A 269 4.49 9.21 -10.42
CA LEU A 269 5.80 8.76 -10.93
C LEU A 269 6.03 9.11 -12.39
N LYS A 270 4.99 9.05 -13.22
CA LYS A 270 5.07 9.35 -14.65
C LYS A 270 4.46 10.69 -15.03
N HIS A 271 3.55 11.22 -14.23
CA HIS A 271 2.78 12.43 -14.57
C HIS A 271 2.88 13.54 -13.51
N GLY A 272 3.70 13.35 -12.48
CA GLY A 272 4.08 14.38 -11.52
C GLY A 272 5.48 14.92 -11.80
N ARG A 273 6.02 15.64 -10.82
CA ARG A 273 7.40 16.13 -10.84
C ARG A 273 8.02 16.04 -9.45
N THR A 274 9.35 16.00 -9.38
CA THR A 274 10.06 15.91 -8.11
C THR A 274 9.76 17.13 -7.24
N GLY A 275 9.52 16.90 -5.95
CA GLY A 275 9.34 17.96 -4.96
C GLY A 275 9.44 17.41 -3.55
N ILE A 276 9.20 18.27 -2.56
CA ILE A 276 9.28 17.93 -1.14
C ILE A 276 7.89 17.98 -0.53
N TYR A 277 7.42 16.85 -0.04
CA TYR A 277 6.12 16.70 0.59
C TYR A 277 6.15 15.54 1.59
N PHE A 278 5.35 15.62 2.64
CA PHE A 278 5.19 14.54 3.62
C PHE A 278 6.52 14.05 4.22
N GLY A 279 7.52 14.92 4.40
CA GLY A 279 8.80 14.54 5.00
C GLY A 279 9.85 13.98 4.05
N MET A 280 9.57 13.89 2.75
CA MET A 280 10.48 13.30 1.75
C MET A 280 10.59 14.14 0.48
N LYS A 281 11.72 14.00 -0.22
CA LYS A 281 11.85 14.35 -1.63
C LYS A 281 11.45 13.15 -2.49
N SER A 282 10.41 13.30 -3.31
CA SER A 282 9.93 12.25 -4.23
C SER A 282 9.15 12.86 -5.40
N HIS A 283 8.65 12.04 -6.31
CA HIS A 283 7.67 12.47 -7.31
C HIS A 283 6.31 12.76 -6.64
N LEU A 284 5.68 13.86 -7.05
CA LEU A 284 4.34 14.22 -6.57
C LEU A 284 3.58 15.05 -7.61
N MET A 285 2.25 15.06 -7.48
CA MET A 285 1.34 15.89 -8.27
C MET A 285 1.30 17.30 -7.69
N GLN A 286 1.73 18.29 -8.47
CA GLN A 286 1.83 19.69 -8.05
C GLN A 286 1.64 20.63 -9.24
N ASN A 287 1.04 21.80 -8.98
CA ASN A 287 0.87 22.85 -9.99
C ASN A 287 2.20 23.58 -10.26
N GLN A 288 2.22 24.55 -11.18
CA GLN A 288 3.45 25.28 -11.55
C GLN A 288 4.14 25.96 -10.36
N GLU A 289 3.37 26.47 -9.40
CA GLU A 289 3.83 27.15 -8.18
C GLU A 289 4.31 26.19 -7.08
N GLY A 290 4.19 24.88 -7.28
CA GLY A 290 4.60 23.87 -6.30
C GLY A 290 3.53 23.53 -5.24
N GLN A 291 2.29 24.01 -5.42
CA GLN A 291 1.17 23.60 -4.57
C GLN A 291 0.77 22.15 -4.87
N ILE A 292 0.59 21.36 -3.81
CA ILE A 292 0.22 19.95 -3.90
C ILE A 292 -1.19 19.84 -4.48
N GLN A 293 -1.32 19.15 -5.61
CA GLN A 293 -2.61 18.86 -6.24
C GLN A 293 -3.34 17.74 -5.50
N GLU A 294 -4.67 17.74 -5.62
CA GLU A 294 -5.48 16.61 -5.18
C GLU A 294 -5.35 15.46 -6.19
N SER A 295 -5.12 14.26 -5.68
CA SER A 295 -5.19 13.04 -6.47
C SER A 295 -6.64 12.56 -6.61
N TRP A 296 -6.86 11.58 -7.49
CA TRP A 296 -8.14 10.89 -7.59
C TRP A 296 -7.95 9.42 -7.96
N SER A 297 -8.71 8.55 -7.30
CA SER A 297 -8.95 7.16 -7.71
C SER A 297 -10.27 6.69 -7.11
N ILE A 298 -10.96 5.76 -7.78
CA ILE A 298 -12.04 5.00 -7.13
C ILE A 298 -11.54 4.22 -5.90
N SER A 299 -10.26 3.85 -5.90
CA SER A 299 -9.62 3.11 -4.82
C SER A 299 -8.95 4.06 -3.83
N ALA A 300 -9.56 4.22 -2.66
CA ALA A 300 -9.06 5.12 -1.62
C ALA A 300 -7.64 4.79 -1.13
N GLY A 301 -7.17 3.54 -1.25
CA GLY A 301 -5.80 3.16 -0.90
C GLY A 301 -4.73 3.57 -1.93
N LEU A 302 -5.14 3.97 -3.14
CA LEU A 302 -4.25 4.50 -4.18
C LEU A 302 -4.38 6.02 -4.37
N ASP A 303 -5.36 6.65 -3.73
CA ASP A 303 -5.60 8.09 -3.78
C ASP A 303 -4.59 8.87 -2.92
N PHE A 304 -3.34 8.94 -3.43
CA PHE A 304 -2.23 9.64 -2.79
C PHE A 304 -1.44 10.42 -3.84
N PRO A 305 -1.18 11.73 -3.64
CA PRO A 305 -0.58 12.58 -4.68
C PRO A 305 0.95 12.47 -4.77
N SER A 306 1.56 11.48 -4.11
CA SER A 306 3.01 11.25 -4.13
C SER A 306 3.28 9.74 -4.06
N VAL A 307 4.54 9.35 -3.91
CA VAL A 307 4.96 7.94 -3.90
C VAL A 307 6.24 7.76 -3.11
N GLY A 308 6.47 6.56 -2.57
CA GLY A 308 7.68 6.22 -1.84
C GLY A 308 8.97 6.54 -2.60
N PRO A 309 10.03 7.03 -1.93
CA PRO A 309 11.26 7.51 -2.59
C PRO A 309 12.04 6.38 -3.26
N GLU A 310 11.98 5.16 -2.72
CA GLU A 310 12.63 3.99 -3.34
C GLU A 310 11.99 3.63 -4.68
N HIS A 311 10.67 3.84 -4.84
CA HIS A 311 10.03 3.65 -6.14
C HIS A 311 10.45 4.71 -7.17
N ALA A 312 10.60 5.97 -6.74
CA ALA A 312 11.15 7.04 -7.58
C ALA A 312 12.57 6.70 -8.06
N TRP A 313 13.42 6.18 -7.17
CA TRP A 313 14.76 5.71 -7.50
C TRP A 313 14.77 4.49 -8.44
N LEU A 314 13.91 3.50 -8.19
CA LEU A 314 13.79 2.33 -9.08
C LEU A 314 13.28 2.72 -10.48
N ASN A 315 12.48 3.78 -10.60
CA ASN A 315 12.04 4.34 -11.89
C ASN A 315 13.19 5.05 -12.60
N SER A 316 13.95 5.89 -11.88
CA SER A 316 15.06 6.67 -12.47
C SER A 316 16.22 5.79 -12.93
N THR A 317 16.44 4.67 -12.27
CA THR A 317 17.42 3.65 -12.65
C THR A 317 16.89 2.64 -13.67
N HIS A 318 15.64 2.79 -14.11
CA HIS A 318 14.93 1.86 -14.99
C HIS A 318 14.85 0.42 -14.47
N ARG A 319 15.12 0.20 -13.18
CA ARG A 319 14.99 -1.12 -12.56
C ARG A 319 13.53 -1.55 -12.47
N ALA A 320 12.61 -0.63 -12.17
CA ALA A 320 11.18 -0.89 -12.18
C ALA A 320 10.47 -0.01 -13.23
N GLN A 321 9.42 -0.57 -13.83
CA GLN A 321 8.55 0.11 -14.77
C GLN A 321 7.26 0.50 -14.05
N TYR A 322 6.76 1.69 -14.35
CA TYR A 322 5.52 2.20 -13.77
C TYR A 322 4.54 2.55 -14.87
N VAL A 323 3.34 2.01 -14.73
CA VAL A 323 2.23 2.12 -15.68
C VAL A 323 0.98 2.54 -14.91
N SER A 324 -0.09 2.84 -15.64
CA SER A 324 -1.34 3.27 -15.02
C SER A 324 -2.56 2.49 -15.53
N ILE A 325 -3.56 2.37 -14.66
CA ILE A 325 -4.83 1.69 -14.91
C ILE A 325 -5.99 2.59 -14.47
N THR A 326 -6.99 2.74 -15.33
CA THR A 326 -8.18 3.56 -15.05
C THR A 326 -9.13 2.87 -14.06
N ASP A 327 -10.03 3.67 -13.46
CA ASP A 327 -11.07 3.16 -12.56
C ASP A 327 -11.89 2.04 -13.24
N GLN A 328 -12.26 2.23 -14.52
CA GLN A 328 -13.06 1.26 -15.27
C GLN A 328 -12.31 -0.06 -15.51
N GLU A 329 -11.02 0.01 -15.85
CA GLU A 329 -10.20 -1.17 -16.03
C GLU A 329 -10.03 -1.96 -14.72
N ALA A 330 -9.85 -1.26 -13.59
CA ALA A 330 -9.79 -1.88 -12.28
C ALA A 330 -11.12 -2.54 -11.88
N ILE A 331 -12.27 -1.88 -12.13
CA ILE A 331 -13.60 -2.46 -11.88
C ILE A 331 -13.84 -3.71 -12.74
N ASN A 332 -13.40 -3.70 -13.99
CA ASN A 332 -13.51 -4.86 -14.88
C ASN A 332 -12.67 -6.04 -14.35
N ALA A 333 -11.43 -5.77 -13.91
CA ALA A 333 -10.57 -6.80 -13.32
C ALA A 333 -11.11 -7.33 -11.99
N PHE A 334 -11.70 -6.47 -11.16
CA PHE A 334 -12.42 -6.86 -9.95
C PHE A 334 -13.53 -7.87 -10.29
N GLN A 335 -14.40 -7.54 -11.24
CA GLN A 335 -15.50 -8.40 -11.65
C GLN A 335 -15.02 -9.73 -12.25
N SER A 336 -13.99 -9.69 -13.09
CA SER A 336 -13.39 -10.91 -13.67
C SER A 336 -12.86 -11.84 -12.58
N LEU A 337 -12.11 -11.34 -11.60
CA LEU A 337 -11.58 -12.20 -10.53
C LEU A 337 -12.70 -12.82 -9.69
N CYS A 338 -13.74 -12.03 -9.36
CA CYS A 338 -14.91 -12.52 -8.64
C CYS A 338 -15.61 -13.66 -9.39
N ARG A 339 -15.84 -13.49 -10.71
CA ARG A 339 -16.60 -14.46 -11.51
C ARG A 339 -15.79 -15.70 -11.88
N GLU A 340 -14.50 -15.52 -12.16
CA GLU A 340 -13.68 -16.56 -12.78
C GLU A 340 -12.86 -17.35 -11.75
N GLU A 341 -12.48 -16.74 -10.62
CA GLU A 341 -11.68 -17.42 -9.59
C GLU A 341 -12.35 -17.43 -8.21
N GLY A 342 -13.52 -16.80 -8.05
CA GLY A 342 -14.24 -16.76 -6.77
C GLY A 342 -13.52 -15.97 -5.68
N ILE A 343 -12.63 -15.05 -6.06
CA ILE A 343 -11.88 -14.20 -5.13
C ILE A 343 -12.38 -12.77 -5.30
N ILE A 344 -12.76 -12.12 -4.20
CA ILE A 344 -13.18 -10.71 -4.18
C ILE A 344 -11.95 -9.84 -3.84
N PRO A 345 -11.28 -9.21 -4.82
CA PRO A 345 -10.06 -8.46 -4.58
C PRO A 345 -10.34 -7.06 -4.06
N ALA A 346 -9.41 -6.46 -3.32
CA ALA A 346 -9.47 -5.03 -3.08
C ALA A 346 -9.38 -4.25 -4.42
N LEU A 347 -10.03 -3.09 -4.52
CA LEU A 347 -9.95 -2.25 -5.72
C LEU A 347 -8.50 -1.80 -6.00
N GLU A 348 -7.68 -1.62 -4.95
CA GLU A 348 -6.24 -1.39 -5.06
C GLU A 348 -5.57 -2.53 -5.86
N SER A 349 -5.72 -3.78 -5.40
CA SER A 349 -5.12 -4.96 -6.03
C SER A 349 -5.67 -5.22 -7.44
N SER A 350 -6.91 -4.81 -7.68
CA SER A 350 -7.57 -4.91 -8.99
C SER A 350 -6.86 -4.09 -10.06
N HIS A 351 -6.16 -2.99 -9.70
CA HIS A 351 -5.33 -2.25 -10.66
C HIS A 351 -4.15 -3.10 -11.15
N ALA A 352 -3.46 -3.78 -10.24
CA ALA A 352 -2.35 -4.67 -10.59
C ALA A 352 -2.85 -5.84 -11.48
N LEU A 353 -3.98 -6.44 -11.12
CA LEU A 353 -4.59 -7.50 -11.92
C LEU A 353 -5.01 -7.01 -13.31
N ALA A 354 -5.64 -5.84 -13.42
CA ALA A 354 -6.05 -5.28 -14.69
C ALA A 354 -4.89 -5.14 -15.67
N TYR A 355 -3.73 -4.69 -15.19
CA TYR A 355 -2.54 -4.60 -16.03
C TYR A 355 -1.99 -5.97 -16.45
N ALA A 356 -2.00 -6.96 -15.54
CA ALA A 356 -1.63 -8.34 -15.87
C ALA A 356 -2.54 -8.93 -16.97
N LEU A 357 -3.85 -8.71 -16.85
CA LEU A 357 -4.83 -9.11 -17.87
C LEU A 357 -4.61 -8.37 -19.20
N LYS A 358 -4.23 -7.09 -19.16
CA LYS A 358 -3.89 -6.30 -20.36
C LYS A 358 -2.69 -6.91 -21.08
N ILE A 359 -1.59 -7.20 -20.38
CA ILE A 359 -0.40 -7.87 -20.97
C ILE A 359 -0.77 -9.22 -21.60
N MET A 360 -1.54 -10.02 -20.87
CA MET A 360 -1.99 -11.33 -21.34
C MET A 360 -2.81 -11.21 -22.64
N LYS A 361 -3.77 -10.28 -22.69
CA LYS A 361 -4.65 -10.06 -23.85
C LYS A 361 -3.91 -9.48 -25.06
N MET A 362 -2.90 -8.64 -24.84
CA MET A 362 -2.05 -8.13 -25.93
C MET A 362 -1.16 -9.22 -26.53
N HIS A 363 -0.75 -10.22 -25.73
CA HIS A 363 0.17 -11.28 -26.17
C HIS A 363 -0.32 -12.68 -25.76
N PRO A 364 -1.47 -13.15 -26.26
CA PRO A 364 -2.10 -14.39 -25.79
C PRO A 364 -1.25 -15.63 -26.09
N GLN A 365 -0.43 -15.60 -27.14
CA GLN A 365 0.44 -16.72 -27.53
C GLN A 365 1.83 -16.68 -26.88
N LYS A 366 2.14 -15.65 -26.08
CA LYS A 366 3.43 -15.56 -25.39
C LYS A 366 3.41 -16.44 -24.15
N LYS A 367 4.36 -17.39 -24.05
CA LYS A 367 4.57 -18.18 -22.84
C LYS A 367 5.23 -17.29 -21.79
N GLN A 368 4.48 -16.90 -20.76
CA GLN A 368 4.96 -16.00 -19.71
C GLN A 368 4.34 -16.31 -18.36
N ILE A 369 5.09 -16.09 -17.29
CA ILE A 369 4.65 -16.21 -15.89
C ILE A 369 4.60 -14.82 -15.29
N LEU A 370 3.41 -14.40 -14.87
CA LEU A 370 3.17 -13.14 -14.20
C LEU A 370 2.76 -13.42 -12.76
N ILE A 371 3.35 -12.72 -11.80
CA ILE A 371 2.89 -12.72 -10.41
C ILE A 371 2.24 -11.38 -10.10
N VAL A 372 1.01 -11.40 -9.63
CA VAL A 372 0.29 -10.22 -9.15
C VAL A 372 0.26 -10.25 -7.63
N ASN A 373 0.68 -9.17 -6.99
CA ASN A 373 0.49 -9.03 -5.55
C ASN A 373 -0.97 -8.69 -5.25
N LEU A 374 -1.72 -9.66 -4.73
CA LEU A 374 -3.11 -9.46 -4.32
C LEU A 374 -3.13 -8.85 -2.91
N SER A 375 -2.81 -7.56 -2.88
CA SER A 375 -2.45 -6.80 -1.67
C SER A 375 -3.51 -6.72 -0.56
N GLY A 376 -4.77 -7.06 -0.85
CA GLY A 376 -5.85 -7.15 0.13
C GLY A 376 -7.17 -7.67 -0.46
N ARG A 377 -8.12 -7.99 0.42
CA ARG A 377 -9.48 -8.43 0.08
C ARG A 377 -10.46 -7.27 -0.09
N GLY A 378 -11.47 -7.48 -0.93
CA GLY A 378 -12.41 -6.45 -1.39
C GLY A 378 -13.68 -6.29 -0.59
N ASP A 379 -13.83 -6.91 0.59
CA ASP A 379 -15.05 -6.76 1.40
C ASP A 379 -15.42 -5.29 1.66
N LYS A 380 -14.40 -4.44 1.85
CA LYS A 380 -14.56 -2.99 2.05
C LYS A 380 -15.08 -2.25 0.81
N ASP A 381 -14.92 -2.83 -0.37
CA ASP A 381 -15.20 -2.18 -1.65
C ASP A 381 -16.55 -2.60 -2.24
N ILE A 382 -17.24 -3.57 -1.64
CA ILE A 382 -18.50 -4.13 -2.17
C ILE A 382 -19.54 -3.04 -2.42
N PHE A 383 -19.74 -2.11 -1.47
CA PHE A 383 -20.73 -1.03 -1.62
C PHE A 383 -20.33 -0.04 -2.72
N THR A 384 -19.04 0.33 -2.78
CA THR A 384 -18.51 1.19 -3.84
C THR A 384 -18.74 0.57 -5.22
N VAL A 385 -18.41 -0.71 -5.39
CA VAL A 385 -18.58 -1.42 -6.66
C VAL A 385 -20.07 -1.58 -6.99
N HIS A 386 -20.91 -1.93 -6.03
CA HIS A 386 -22.36 -2.01 -6.20
C HIS A 386 -22.93 -0.69 -6.76
N ASP A 387 -22.56 0.44 -6.16
CA ASP A 387 -23.07 1.75 -6.56
C ASP A 387 -22.61 2.16 -7.96
N VAL A 388 -21.37 1.83 -8.33
CA VAL A 388 -20.87 2.08 -9.70
C VAL A 388 -21.60 1.21 -10.72
N LEU A 389 -21.77 -0.09 -10.46
CA LEU A 389 -22.47 -0.99 -11.38
C LEU A 389 -23.96 -0.62 -11.53
N LYS A 390 -24.60 -0.14 -10.47
CA LYS A 390 -25.99 0.33 -10.51
C LYS A 390 -26.14 1.59 -11.37
N LYS A 391 -25.18 2.52 -11.31
CA LYS A 391 -25.17 3.72 -12.16
C LYS A 391 -24.91 3.37 -13.63
N GLY A 392 -23.99 2.44 -13.90
CA GLY A 392 -23.74 1.95 -15.27
C GLY A 392 -25.01 1.44 -15.95
N LYS A 393 -25.77 0.58 -15.26
CA LYS A 393 -27.05 0.05 -15.77
C LYS A 393 -28.10 1.12 -16.06
N LYS A 394 -28.16 2.19 -15.26
CA LYS A 394 -29.09 3.30 -15.50
C LYS A 394 -28.71 4.10 -16.74
N ASN A 395 -27.42 4.31 -16.99
CA ASN A 395 -26.97 5.04 -18.17
C ASN A 395 -27.18 4.23 -19.46
N GLU A 396 -26.97 2.91 -19.43
CA GLU A 396 -27.29 2.01 -20.56
C GLU A 396 -28.81 2.03 -20.88
N SER A 397 -29.67 1.99 -19.86
CA SER A 397 -31.13 2.06 -20.07
C SER A 397 -31.65 3.39 -20.63
N ILE A 398 -30.85 4.47 -20.54
CA ILE A 398 -31.20 5.78 -21.11
C ILE A 398 -30.66 5.88 -22.55
N SER A 399 -29.50 5.28 -22.85
CA SER A 399 -28.97 5.24 -24.22
C SER A 399 -29.73 4.29 -25.14
N ASP A 400 -30.36 3.24 -24.60
CA ASP A 400 -31.20 2.32 -25.39
C ASP A 400 -32.60 2.88 -25.70
N ASN A 401 -32.95 4.07 -25.16
CA ASN A 401 -34.23 4.75 -25.35
C ASN A 401 -34.10 6.09 -26.11
N VAL A 402 -32.96 6.34 -26.76
CA VAL A 402 -32.72 7.46 -27.69
C VAL A 402 -32.25 6.87 -29.01
#